data_AF-A0A2G9GCH5-F1
#
_entry.id   AF-A0A2G9GCH5-F1
#
_cell.length_a   1.000
_cell.length_b   1.000
_cell.length_c   1.000
_cell.angle_alpha   90.00
_cell.angle_beta   90.00
_cell.angle_gamma   90.00
#
_symmetry.space_group_name_H-M   'P 1'
#
loop_
_entity.id
_entity.type
_entity.pdbx_description
1 polymer ?
#
loop_
_entity_poly.entity_id
_entity_poly.type
_entity_poly.pdbx_seq_one_letter_code
_entity_poly.pdbx_strand_id
1 'polypeptide(L)'
;MEALKNDAEIEQLKGILQELGCRIRHTQSKRQLRAKELPVAFVTFKSRWGAALASQSQQISNPLLWITEMAPEPRDVLWKNLAIPYRYLPLYKFGFYVAASLLTIFFAVPVTAVQGIAKFERLKKWFPPAMALQLIPGLRSVVTGYLPSVILNGFIYIVPFAVIGMAKLAGYTSRSKKDIKACNMVFYFLVGNVFFLSLLSGSLLDQLGESFSHPRDFPGRLARAVSAQADFFMTYILTNGLSGFSLEILQPGLLMWDSVKSCVLERGKKKRPYLYSLPYHRIIPFVALCILIGMV
;
A
#
# COMPACT_ATOMS: atom_id res chain seq x y z
N MET A 1 48.32 6.88 18.87
CA MET A 1 47.40 7.35 19.93
C MET A 1 45.93 7.14 19.53
N GLU A 2 45.53 7.46 18.29
CA GLU A 2 44.17 7.19 17.77
C GLU A 2 43.76 5.71 17.72
N ALA A 3 44.67 4.80 17.36
CA ALA A 3 44.35 3.37 17.31
C ALA A 3 43.98 2.79 18.69
N LEU A 4 44.68 3.21 19.75
CA LEU A 4 44.39 2.82 21.14
C LEU A 4 43.06 3.40 21.65
N LYS A 5 42.70 4.61 21.21
CA LYS A 5 41.42 5.24 21.54
C LYS A 5 40.25 4.50 20.89
N ASN A 6 40.41 4.08 19.63
CA ASN A 6 39.39 3.31 18.92
C ASN A 6 39.18 1.91 19.53
N ASP A 7 40.24 1.24 19.98
CA ASP A 7 40.12 -0.06 20.64
C ASP A 7 39.39 0.05 22.00
N ALA A 8 39.65 1.11 22.77
CA ALA A 8 38.94 1.38 24.02
C ALA A 8 37.44 1.65 23.79
N GLU A 9 37.09 2.44 22.77
CA GLU A 9 35.68 2.68 22.39
C GLU A 9 34.97 1.39 21.94
N ILE A 10 35.66 0.51 21.21
CA ILE A 10 35.12 -0.78 20.77
C ILE A 10 34.87 -1.71 21.97
N GLU A 11 35.78 -1.77 22.94
CA GLU A 11 35.55 -2.52 24.18
C GLU A 11 34.38 -1.97 24.98
N GLN A 12 34.26 -0.65 25.08
CA GLN A 12 33.14 0.00 25.75
C GLN A 12 31.80 -0.35 25.07
N LEU A 13 31.74 -0.30 23.73
CA LEU A 13 30.57 -0.70 22.94
C LEU A 13 30.22 -2.17 23.11
N LYS A 14 31.21 -3.06 23.17
CA LYS A 14 31.00 -4.50 23.45
C LYS A 14 30.42 -4.71 24.85
N GLY A 15 30.95 -4.00 25.86
CA GLY A 15 30.43 -4.03 27.22
C GLY A 15 28.96 -3.61 27.29
N ILE A 16 28.61 -2.50 26.64
CA ILE A 16 27.22 -2.01 26.55
C ILE A 16 26.31 -3.03 25.85
N LEU A 17 26.76 -3.63 24.75
CA LEU A 17 26.03 -4.67 24.02
C LEU A 17 25.75 -5.91 24.88
N GLN A 18 26.75 -6.36 25.62
CA GLN A 18 26.63 -7.51 26.52
C GLN A 18 25.68 -7.21 27.68
N GLU A 19 25.76 -6.01 28.24
CA GLU A 19 24.85 -5.56 29.29
C GLU A 19 23.40 -5.47 28.78
N LEU A 20 23.17 -4.86 27.61
CA LEU A 20 21.85 -4.82 26.96
C LEU A 20 21.32 -6.23 26.70
N GLY A 21 22.16 -7.15 26.21
CA GLY A 21 21.79 -8.54 25.99
C GLY A 21 21.39 -9.27 27.28
N CYS A 22 22.05 -8.95 28.40
CA CYS A 22 21.68 -9.47 29.71
C CYS A 22 20.35 -8.89 30.21
N ARG A 23 20.16 -7.56 30.11
CA ARG A 23 18.91 -6.88 30.49
C ARG A 23 17.71 -7.38 29.67
N ILE A 24 17.87 -7.60 28.36
CA ILE A 24 16.83 -8.14 27.49
C ILE A 24 16.41 -9.53 27.96
N ARG A 25 17.38 -10.44 28.19
CA ARG A 25 17.10 -11.81 28.67
C ARG A 25 16.39 -11.81 30.02
N HIS A 26 16.88 -11.01 30.97
CA HIS A 26 16.26 -10.88 32.29
C HIS A 26 14.82 -10.34 32.20
N THR A 27 14.58 -9.34 31.34
CA THR A 27 13.24 -8.78 31.10
C THR A 27 12.30 -9.79 30.43
N GLN A 28 12.81 -10.57 29.47
CA GLN A 28 12.06 -11.65 28.83
C GLN A 28 11.66 -12.74 29.83
N SER A 29 12.58 -13.18 30.69
CA SER A 29 12.30 -14.16 31.75
C SER A 29 11.24 -13.65 32.74
N LYS A 30 11.38 -12.42 33.24
CA LYS A 30 10.36 -11.79 34.09
C LYS A 30 9.01 -11.63 33.40
N ARG A 31 9.00 -11.33 32.09
CA ARG A 31 7.76 -11.28 31.30
C ARG A 31 7.13 -12.66 31.19
N GLN A 32 7.90 -13.70 30.92
CA GLN A 32 7.38 -15.06 30.79
C GLN A 32 6.75 -15.57 32.09
N LEU A 33 7.34 -15.22 33.24
CA LEU A 33 6.79 -15.53 34.57
C LEU A 33 5.50 -14.76 34.92
N ARG A 34 5.30 -13.58 34.32
CA ARG A 34 4.11 -12.72 34.56
C ARG A 34 3.12 -12.72 33.39
N ALA A 35 3.42 -13.41 32.29
CA ALA A 35 2.63 -13.34 31.08
C ALA A 35 1.34 -14.12 31.27
N LYS A 36 0.22 -13.43 31.12
CA LYS A 36 -1.08 -14.06 30.99
C LYS A 36 -1.06 -14.88 29.69
N GLU A 37 -1.38 -16.17 29.77
CA GLU A 37 -1.48 -17.02 28.59
C GLU A 37 -2.49 -16.40 27.61
N LEU A 38 -2.07 -16.27 26.36
CA LEU A 38 -2.92 -15.74 25.31
C LEU A 38 -3.95 -16.83 24.92
N PRO A 39 -5.21 -16.48 24.64
CA PRO A 39 -6.24 -17.44 24.21
C PRO A 39 -6.06 -17.83 22.74
N VAL A 40 -4.82 -18.15 22.34
CA VAL A 40 -4.41 -18.51 20.99
C VAL A 40 -3.37 -19.62 21.10
N ALA A 41 -3.56 -20.71 20.36
CA ALA A 41 -2.64 -21.84 20.33
C ALA A 41 -2.42 -22.32 18.90
N PHE A 42 -1.24 -22.91 18.67
CA PHE A 42 -0.95 -23.63 17.44
C PHE A 42 -1.16 -25.12 17.70
N VAL A 43 -2.01 -25.75 16.91
CA VAL A 43 -2.31 -27.19 17.02
C VAL A 43 -1.70 -27.90 15.83
N THR A 44 -0.98 -28.99 16.10
CA THR A 44 -0.37 -29.84 15.07
C THR A 44 -1.05 -31.21 15.05
N PHE A 45 -1.20 -31.76 13.86
CA PHE A 45 -1.81 -33.07 13.64
C PHE A 45 -0.80 -34.00 12.98
N LYS A 46 -0.96 -35.31 13.21
CA LYS A 46 -0.11 -36.34 12.58
C LYS A 46 -0.30 -36.42 11.06
N SER A 47 -1.50 -36.12 10.57
CA SER A 47 -1.85 -36.15 9.14
C SER A 47 -2.29 -34.78 8.63
N ARG A 48 -1.88 -34.45 7.39
CA ARG A 48 -2.28 -33.22 6.69
C ARG A 48 -3.78 -33.15 6.49
N TRP A 49 -4.43 -34.29 6.21
CA TRP A 49 -5.87 -34.38 6.07
C TRP A 49 -6.60 -33.97 7.35
N GLY A 50 -6.14 -34.49 8.50
CA GLY A 50 -6.70 -34.14 9.81
C GLY A 50 -6.59 -32.65 10.12
N ALA A 51 -5.44 -32.03 9.81
CA ALA A 51 -5.25 -30.60 9.98
C ALA A 51 -6.18 -29.78 9.07
N ALA A 52 -6.32 -30.17 7.80
CA ALA A 52 -7.19 -29.48 6.85
C ALA A 52 -8.66 -29.58 7.27
N LEU A 53 -9.11 -30.76 7.70
CA LEU A 53 -10.48 -30.97 8.17
C LEU A 53 -10.76 -30.16 9.44
N ALA A 54 -9.85 -30.20 10.43
CA ALA A 54 -9.99 -29.43 11.66
C ALA A 54 -9.99 -27.91 11.44
N SER A 55 -9.24 -27.42 10.43
CA SER A 55 -9.21 -26.00 10.10
C SER A 55 -10.48 -25.49 9.40
N GLN A 56 -11.23 -26.38 8.74
CA GLN A 56 -12.41 -26.03 7.96
C GLN A 56 -13.72 -26.38 8.66
N SER A 57 -13.70 -27.24 9.69
CA SER A 57 -14.88 -27.63 10.44
C SER A 57 -15.13 -26.71 11.63
N GLN A 58 -16.42 -26.42 11.86
CA GLN A 58 -16.89 -25.71 13.03
C GLN A 58 -16.79 -26.63 14.26
N GLN A 59 -15.98 -26.26 15.26
CA GLN A 59 -15.72 -27.12 16.42
C GLN A 59 -16.86 -27.09 17.45
N ILE A 60 -17.51 -25.93 17.64
CA ILE A 60 -18.52 -25.70 18.68
C ILE A 60 -19.70 -24.92 18.09
N SER A 61 -20.90 -25.09 18.64
CA SER A 61 -22.12 -24.38 18.22
C SER A 61 -21.98 -22.85 18.23
N ASN A 62 -21.15 -22.27 19.10
CA ASN A 62 -20.88 -20.84 19.10
C ASN A 62 -19.75 -20.48 18.11
N PRO A 63 -20.02 -19.70 17.05
CA PRO A 63 -19.04 -19.34 16.02
C PRO A 63 -17.95 -18.36 16.46
N LEU A 64 -18.10 -17.71 17.62
CA LEU A 64 -17.13 -16.76 18.13
C LEU A 64 -16.09 -17.41 19.05
N LEU A 65 -16.25 -18.69 19.37
CA LEU A 65 -15.36 -19.46 20.24
C LEU A 65 -14.66 -20.54 19.41
N TRP A 66 -13.39 -20.81 19.73
CA TRP A 66 -12.59 -21.87 19.07
C TRP A 66 -12.51 -21.73 17.55
N ILE A 67 -12.18 -20.52 17.10
CA ILE A 67 -12.03 -20.21 15.67
C ILE A 67 -10.74 -20.86 15.17
N THR A 68 -10.90 -21.77 14.23
CA THR A 68 -9.79 -22.48 13.59
C THR A 68 -9.48 -21.85 12.23
N GLU A 69 -8.21 -21.53 11.99
CA GLU A 69 -7.73 -21.11 10.68
C GLU A 69 -6.49 -21.95 10.32
N MET A 70 -6.22 -22.13 9.03
CA MET A 70 -4.95 -22.71 8.60
C MET A 70 -3.79 -21.83 9.08
N ALA A 71 -2.87 -22.44 9.84
CA ALA A 71 -1.73 -21.73 10.39
C ALA A 71 -0.79 -21.27 9.25
N PRO A 72 -0.41 -19.98 9.22
CA PRO A 72 0.54 -19.49 8.23
C PRO A 72 1.96 -19.97 8.56
N GLU A 73 2.88 -19.81 7.59
CA GLU A 73 4.29 -20.14 7.79
C GLU A 73 4.85 -19.38 9.03
N PRO A 74 5.72 -19.99 9.85
CA PRO A 74 6.28 -19.33 11.05
C PRO A 74 6.94 -17.96 10.80
N ARG A 75 7.45 -17.72 9.58
CA ARG A 75 8.05 -16.44 9.15
C ARG A 75 7.00 -15.39 8.78
N ASP A 76 5.83 -15.82 8.35
CA ASP A 76 4.70 -14.99 7.95
C ASP A 76 3.78 -14.61 9.12
N VAL A 77 3.88 -15.31 10.26
CA VAL A 77 3.13 -15.00 11.48
C VAL A 77 3.47 -13.60 12.01
N LEU A 78 2.44 -12.78 12.25
CA LEU A 78 2.55 -11.50 12.94
C LEU A 78 2.33 -11.69 14.44
N TRP A 79 3.39 -12.10 15.15
CA TRP A 79 3.37 -12.40 16.58
C TRP A 79 2.77 -11.30 17.46
N LYS A 80 3.01 -10.03 17.13
CA LYS A 80 2.47 -8.87 17.87
C LYS A 80 0.94 -8.77 17.77
N ASN A 81 0.36 -9.19 16.65
CA ASN A 81 -1.07 -9.09 16.38
C ASN A 81 -1.85 -10.26 16.99
N LEU A 82 -1.19 -11.39 17.32
CA LEU A 82 -1.82 -12.52 18.01
C LEU A 82 -2.30 -12.18 19.43
N ALA A 83 -1.73 -11.15 20.04
CA ALA A 83 -2.13 -10.70 21.37
C ALA A 83 -3.46 -9.90 21.37
N ILE A 84 -3.99 -9.55 20.19
CA ILE A 84 -5.21 -8.75 20.07
C ILE A 84 -6.43 -9.64 20.34
N PRO A 85 -7.28 -9.31 21.32
CA PRO A 85 -8.49 -10.06 21.59
C PRO A 85 -9.46 -10.02 20.39
N TYR A 86 -9.97 -11.19 19.99
CA TYR A 86 -10.83 -11.36 18.81
C TYR A 86 -12.07 -10.44 18.82
N ARG A 87 -12.62 -10.14 20.00
CA ARG A 87 -13.80 -9.28 20.17
C ARG A 87 -13.63 -7.87 19.59
N TYR A 88 -12.41 -7.32 19.59
CA TYR A 88 -12.14 -5.97 19.08
C TYR A 88 -11.71 -5.98 17.61
N LEU A 89 -11.29 -7.13 17.08
CA LEU A 89 -10.86 -7.30 15.71
C LEU A 89 -11.89 -6.81 14.65
N PRO A 90 -13.21 -7.05 14.79
CA PRO A 90 -14.17 -6.50 13.83
C PRO A 90 -14.23 -4.97 13.85
N LEU A 91 -14.07 -4.33 15.01
CA LEU A 91 -14.04 -2.87 15.14
C LEU A 91 -12.81 -2.27 14.44
N TYR A 92 -11.62 -2.87 14.64
CA TYR A 92 -10.41 -2.46 13.93
C TYR A 92 -10.53 -2.63 12.42
N LYS A 93 -11.12 -3.74 11.96
CA LYS A 93 -11.37 -3.98 10.52
C LYS A 93 -12.36 -2.96 9.96
N PHE A 94 -13.44 -2.67 10.67
CA PHE A 94 -14.41 -1.64 10.28
C PHE A 94 -13.74 -0.26 10.19
N GLY A 95 -12.95 0.12 11.20
CA GLY A 95 -12.18 1.37 11.17
C GLY A 95 -11.19 1.44 10.00
N PHE A 96 -10.54 0.34 9.65
CA PHE A 96 -9.70 0.25 8.45
C PHE A 96 -10.48 0.51 7.16
N TYR A 97 -11.65 -0.10 6.99
CA TYR A 97 -12.50 0.14 5.81
C TYR A 97 -12.96 1.60 5.73
N VAL A 98 -13.43 2.17 6.84
CA VAL A 98 -13.84 3.58 6.90
C VAL A 98 -12.67 4.52 6.56
N ALA A 99 -11.51 4.30 7.17
CA ALA A 99 -10.31 5.11 6.91
C ALA A 99 -9.87 5.05 5.44
N ALA A 100 -9.90 3.86 4.85
CA ALA A 100 -9.52 3.69 3.45
C ALA A 100 -10.58 4.23 2.46
N SER A 101 -11.87 4.21 2.81
CA SER A 101 -12.91 4.91 2.05
C SER A 101 -12.74 6.44 2.13
N LEU A 102 -12.48 6.99 3.32
CA LEU A 102 -12.18 8.41 3.50
C LEU A 102 -10.93 8.82 2.72
N LEU A 103 -9.89 7.99 2.71
CA LEU A 103 -8.69 8.21 1.91
C LEU A 103 -9.04 8.31 0.41
N THR A 104 -9.89 7.41 -0.09
CA THR A 104 -10.35 7.43 -1.49
C THR A 104 -11.07 8.73 -1.85
N ILE A 105 -11.99 9.19 -0.99
CA ILE A 105 -12.76 10.43 -1.20
C ILE A 105 -11.84 11.66 -1.10
N PHE A 106 -10.97 11.70 -0.09
CA PHE A 106 -10.04 12.80 0.12
C PHE A 106 -9.09 12.98 -1.08
N PHE A 107 -8.63 11.88 -1.66
CA PHE A 107 -7.77 11.91 -2.85
C PHE A 107 -8.50 12.27 -4.15
N ALA A 108 -9.83 12.22 -4.18
CA ALA A 108 -10.56 12.69 -5.36
C ALA A 108 -10.38 14.19 -5.59
N VAL A 109 -10.24 14.98 -4.52
CA VAL A 109 -10.04 16.44 -4.58
C VAL A 109 -8.74 16.83 -5.30
N PRO A 110 -7.54 16.37 -4.90
CA PRO A 110 -6.30 16.71 -5.59
C PRO A 110 -6.27 16.14 -7.01
N VAL A 111 -6.83 14.96 -7.26
CA VAL A 111 -6.88 14.35 -8.61
C VAL A 111 -7.74 15.19 -9.56
N THR A 112 -8.94 15.59 -9.12
CA THR A 112 -9.82 16.47 -9.90
C THR A 112 -9.25 17.87 -10.07
N ALA A 113 -8.59 18.41 -9.05
CA ALA A 113 -7.87 19.68 -9.15
C ALA A 113 -6.76 19.62 -10.21
N VAL A 114 -5.96 18.56 -10.23
CA VAL A 114 -4.91 18.33 -11.25
C VAL A 114 -5.53 18.17 -12.64
N GLN A 115 -6.61 17.40 -12.79
CA GLN A 115 -7.29 17.26 -14.08
C GLN A 115 -7.92 18.58 -14.56
N GLY A 116 -8.42 19.41 -13.65
CA GLY A 116 -8.92 20.76 -13.93
C GLY A 116 -7.79 21.70 -14.36
N ILE A 117 -6.61 21.61 -13.74
CA ILE A 117 -5.41 22.36 -14.11
C ILE A 117 -4.83 21.86 -15.45
N ALA A 118 -4.91 20.56 -15.76
CA ALA A 118 -4.51 20.05 -17.07
C ALA A 118 -5.45 20.57 -18.18
N LYS A 119 -6.71 20.87 -17.86
CA LYS A 119 -7.73 21.47 -18.75
C LYS A 119 -7.78 23.00 -18.66
N PHE A 120 -6.82 23.63 -17.98
CA PHE A 120 -6.83 25.06 -17.63
C PHE A 120 -6.81 26.02 -18.82
N GLU A 121 -6.48 25.55 -20.02
CA GLU A 121 -6.69 26.34 -21.24
C GLU A 121 -8.17 26.69 -21.48
N ARG A 122 -9.11 25.84 -21.03
CA ARG A 122 -10.56 26.13 -21.05
C ARG A 122 -11.03 26.92 -19.83
N LEU A 123 -10.37 26.76 -18.68
CA LEU A 123 -10.73 27.42 -17.40
C LEU A 123 -10.27 28.90 -17.33
N LYS A 124 -9.43 29.33 -18.28
CA LYS A 124 -8.92 30.70 -18.45
C LYS A 124 -10.03 31.76 -18.59
N LYS A 125 -11.26 31.35 -18.97
CA LYS A 125 -12.43 32.22 -19.10
C LYS A 125 -13.15 32.54 -17.77
N TRP A 126 -12.89 31.78 -16.69
CA TRP A 126 -13.71 31.82 -15.47
C TRP A 126 -12.96 32.20 -14.18
N PHE A 127 -11.62 32.26 -14.18
CA PHE A 127 -10.81 32.56 -12.97
C PHE A 127 -9.75 33.68 -13.20
N PRO A 128 -10.00 34.92 -12.73
CA PRO A 128 -9.08 36.08 -12.87
C PRO A 128 -7.67 35.97 -12.21
N PRO A 129 -7.45 35.25 -11.08
CA PRO A 129 -6.12 35.15 -10.46
C PRO A 129 -5.05 34.44 -11.30
N ALA A 130 -5.46 33.68 -12.32
CA ALA A 130 -4.57 32.98 -13.26
C ALA A 130 -3.73 33.93 -14.14
N MET A 131 -4.11 35.20 -14.23
CA MET A 131 -3.42 36.22 -15.03
C MET A 131 -2.12 36.69 -14.34
N ALA A 132 -2.04 36.62 -13.01
CA ALA A 132 -0.85 37.01 -12.25
C ALA A 132 0.36 36.07 -12.47
N LEU A 133 0.12 34.79 -12.81
CA LEU A 133 1.18 33.85 -13.18
C LEU A 133 1.70 34.03 -14.62
N GLN A 134 1.11 34.90 -15.43
CA GLN A 134 1.57 35.17 -16.80
C GLN A 134 2.83 36.05 -16.87
N LEU A 135 3.27 36.63 -15.76
CA LEU A 135 4.32 37.65 -15.77
C LEU A 135 5.75 37.09 -15.93
N ILE A 136 5.95 35.77 -15.82
CA ILE A 136 7.27 35.12 -15.92
C ILE A 136 7.30 34.14 -17.10
N PRO A 137 8.04 34.44 -18.19
CA PRO A 137 8.18 33.51 -19.32
C PRO A 137 8.91 32.24 -18.86
N GLY A 138 8.38 31.06 -19.21
CA GLY A 138 8.90 29.74 -18.81
C GLY A 138 8.21 29.11 -17.60
N LEU A 139 7.81 29.91 -16.59
CA LEU A 139 7.11 29.40 -15.40
C LEU A 139 5.73 28.86 -15.75
N ARG A 140 5.07 29.44 -16.77
CA ARG A 140 3.78 28.95 -17.28
C ARG A 140 3.84 27.49 -17.71
N SER A 141 4.76 27.10 -18.60
CA SER A 141 4.84 25.72 -19.12
C SER A 141 5.19 24.70 -18.03
N VAL A 142 6.03 25.08 -17.07
CA VAL A 142 6.39 24.22 -15.93
C VAL A 142 5.20 24.03 -14.98
N VAL A 143 4.49 25.11 -14.66
CA VAL A 143 3.35 25.08 -13.72
C VAL A 143 2.10 24.46 -14.33
N THR A 144 1.84 24.65 -15.64
CA THR A 144 0.63 24.11 -16.28
C THR A 144 0.79 22.66 -16.75
N GLY A 145 2.01 22.19 -17.03
CA GLY A 145 2.24 20.83 -17.55
C GLY A 145 2.95 19.88 -16.57
N TYR A 146 4.06 20.32 -15.99
CA TYR A 146 4.95 19.45 -15.21
C TYR A 146 4.53 19.35 -13.74
N LEU A 147 4.23 20.48 -13.11
CA LEU A 147 3.87 20.56 -11.69
C LEU A 147 2.66 19.67 -11.32
N PRO A 148 1.54 19.67 -12.07
CA PRO A 148 0.39 18.83 -11.74
C PRO A 148 0.72 17.34 -11.88
N SER A 149 1.54 16.99 -12.87
CA SER A 149 1.99 15.62 -13.13
C SER A 149 2.89 15.08 -12.01
N VAL A 150 3.82 15.88 -11.51
CA VAL A 150 4.70 15.50 -10.39
C VAL A 150 3.91 15.36 -9.09
N ILE A 151 3.02 16.31 -8.80
CA ILE A 151 2.16 16.28 -7.62
C ILE A 151 1.29 15.01 -7.63
N LEU A 152 0.65 14.72 -8.77
CA LEU A 152 -0.20 13.54 -8.93
C LEU A 152 0.59 12.23 -8.78
N ASN A 153 1.75 12.12 -9.42
CA ASN A 153 2.60 10.93 -9.30
C ASN A 153 3.09 10.72 -7.86
N GLY A 154 3.45 11.80 -7.14
CA GLY A 154 3.79 11.73 -5.73
C GLY A 154 2.63 11.24 -4.86
N PHE A 155 1.42 11.72 -5.13
CA PHE A 155 0.20 11.28 -4.44
C PHE A 155 -0.17 9.83 -4.74
N ILE A 156 -0.08 9.38 -6.00
CA ILE A 156 -0.33 7.97 -6.34
C ILE A 156 0.71 7.06 -5.70
N TYR A 157 1.97 7.52 -5.61
CA TYR A 157 3.05 6.77 -4.97
C TYR A 157 2.85 6.59 -3.46
N ILE A 158 2.34 7.60 -2.75
CA ILE A 158 2.19 7.52 -1.27
C ILE A 158 1.02 6.62 -0.84
N VAL A 159 0.00 6.43 -1.69
CA VAL A 159 -1.23 5.72 -1.34
C VAL A 159 -1.00 4.26 -0.93
N PRO A 160 -0.28 3.41 -1.69
CA PRO A 160 -0.04 2.04 -1.28
C PRO A 160 0.68 1.94 0.06
N PHE A 161 1.62 2.85 0.36
CA PHE A 161 2.29 2.92 1.65
C PHE A 161 1.34 3.30 2.77
N ALA A 162 0.46 4.28 2.55
CA ALA A 162 -0.57 4.68 3.51
C ALA A 162 -1.53 3.52 3.82
N VAL A 163 -2.01 2.81 2.80
CA VAL A 163 -2.92 1.67 2.97
C VAL A 163 -2.25 0.52 3.71
N ILE A 164 -0.99 0.20 3.43
CA ILE A 164 -0.23 -0.79 4.21
C ILE A 164 -0.04 -0.35 5.66
N GLY A 165 0.21 0.95 5.89
CA GLY A 165 0.28 1.55 7.21
C GLY A 165 -1.01 1.32 8.00
N MET A 166 -2.16 1.61 7.40
CA MET A 166 -3.47 1.37 7.99
C MET A 166 -3.74 -0.14 8.20
N ALA A 167 -3.34 -0.99 7.25
CA ALA A 167 -3.53 -2.44 7.35
C ALA A 167 -2.72 -3.06 8.50
N LYS A 168 -1.57 -2.49 8.88
CA LYS A 168 -0.81 -2.93 10.07
C LYS A 168 -1.61 -2.74 11.36
N LEU A 169 -2.42 -1.69 11.44
CA LEU A 169 -3.24 -1.37 12.62
C LEU A 169 -4.50 -2.25 12.72
N ALA A 170 -4.93 -2.86 11.61
CA ALA A 170 -6.15 -3.68 11.56
C ALA A 170 -6.04 -5.06 12.24
N GLY A 171 -4.85 -5.45 12.73
CA GLY A 171 -4.68 -6.65 13.55
C GLY A 171 -4.67 -7.99 12.81
N TYR A 172 -4.27 -8.03 11.53
CA TYR A 172 -4.14 -9.29 10.79
C TYR A 172 -3.10 -10.26 11.40
N THR A 173 -3.38 -11.56 11.35
CA THR A 173 -2.55 -12.63 11.95
C THR A 173 -1.32 -13.02 11.12
N SER A 174 -1.37 -12.79 9.80
CA SER A 174 -0.28 -13.10 8.84
C SER A 174 0.06 -11.88 7.98
N ARG A 175 1.33 -11.78 7.54
CA ARG A 175 1.76 -10.69 6.64
C ARG A 175 1.14 -10.86 5.26
N SER A 176 1.07 -12.08 4.73
CA SER A 176 0.41 -12.37 3.46
C SER A 176 -1.05 -11.97 3.45
N LYS A 177 -1.83 -12.30 4.50
CA LYS A 177 -3.25 -11.90 4.59
C LYS A 177 -3.41 -10.37 4.60
N LYS A 178 -2.56 -9.68 5.36
CA LYS A 178 -2.51 -8.22 5.43
C LYS A 178 -2.17 -7.61 4.06
N ASP A 179 -1.16 -8.14 3.37
CA ASP A 179 -0.71 -7.61 2.09
C ASP A 179 -1.75 -7.83 0.98
N ILE A 180 -2.44 -8.98 0.96
CA ILE A 180 -3.57 -9.24 0.04
C ILE A 180 -4.71 -8.24 0.30
N LYS A 181 -5.06 -7.99 1.57
CA LYS A 181 -6.14 -7.02 1.89
C LYS A 181 -5.75 -5.59 1.56
N ALA A 182 -4.50 -5.20 1.81
CA ALA A 182 -3.99 -3.90 1.39
C ALA A 182 -4.02 -3.76 -0.14
N CYS A 183 -3.58 -4.80 -0.88
CA CYS A 183 -3.64 -4.86 -2.33
C CYS A 183 -5.06 -4.66 -2.87
N ASN A 184 -6.05 -5.38 -2.33
CA ASN A 184 -7.44 -5.20 -2.73
C ASN A 184 -7.94 -3.77 -2.49
N MET A 185 -7.57 -3.16 -1.35
CA MET A 185 -7.99 -1.80 -1.04
C MET A 185 -7.32 -0.76 -1.95
N VAL A 186 -6.04 -0.96 -2.29
CA VAL A 186 -5.33 -0.13 -3.28
C VAL A 186 -5.98 -0.29 -4.66
N PHE A 187 -6.40 -1.49 -5.05
CA PHE A 187 -7.15 -1.70 -6.29
C PHE A 187 -8.45 -0.89 -6.32
N TYR A 188 -9.27 -0.97 -5.26
CA TYR A 188 -10.49 -0.15 -5.19
C TYR A 188 -10.21 1.36 -5.24
N PHE A 189 -9.13 1.79 -4.59
CA PHE A 189 -8.69 3.19 -4.68
C PHE A 189 -8.34 3.59 -6.12
N LEU A 190 -7.58 2.77 -6.85
CA LEU A 190 -7.22 3.04 -8.24
C LEU A 190 -8.45 3.05 -9.14
N VAL A 191 -9.39 2.12 -8.95
CA VAL A 191 -10.65 2.10 -9.69
C VAL A 191 -11.46 3.38 -9.43
N GLY A 192 -11.60 3.80 -8.17
CA GLY A 192 -12.30 5.03 -7.82
C GLY A 192 -11.62 6.29 -8.39
N ASN A 193 -10.31 6.44 -8.18
CA ASN A 193 -9.60 7.67 -8.49
C ASN A 193 -9.02 7.75 -9.90
N VAL A 194 -8.53 6.65 -10.47
CA VAL A 194 -7.92 6.66 -11.80
C VAL A 194 -8.95 6.30 -12.87
N PHE A 195 -9.79 5.29 -12.64
CA PHE A 195 -10.79 4.89 -13.62
C PHE A 195 -12.02 5.80 -13.58
N PHE A 196 -12.75 5.87 -12.46
CA PHE A 196 -13.99 6.65 -12.40
C PHE A 196 -13.77 8.16 -12.53
N LEU A 197 -12.76 8.76 -11.88
CA LEU A 197 -12.55 10.21 -12.05
C LEU A 197 -12.11 10.59 -13.46
N SER A 198 -11.32 9.75 -14.15
CA SER A 198 -10.97 10.04 -15.55
C SER A 198 -12.23 10.07 -16.41
N LEU A 199 -13.14 9.09 -16.23
CA LEU A 199 -14.44 9.05 -16.89
C LEU A 199 -15.30 10.29 -16.57
N LEU A 200 -15.38 10.66 -15.29
CA LEU A 200 -16.12 11.85 -14.81
C LEU A 200 -15.50 13.17 -15.29
N SER A 201 -14.20 13.21 -15.56
CA SER A 201 -13.52 14.39 -16.07
C SER A 201 -14.01 14.78 -17.49
N GLY A 202 -14.57 13.83 -18.25
CA GLY A 202 -15.16 14.11 -19.57
C GLY A 202 -16.46 14.91 -19.48
N SER A 203 -17.01 15.36 -20.61
CA SER A 203 -18.34 15.99 -20.73
C SER A 203 -19.52 15.06 -20.36
N LEU A 204 -19.26 13.99 -19.61
CA LEU A 204 -20.17 12.88 -19.30
C LEU A 204 -20.74 12.99 -17.88
N LEU A 205 -20.35 14.01 -17.09
CA LEU A 205 -20.99 14.34 -15.82
C LEU A 205 -22.51 14.49 -15.97
N ASP A 206 -22.95 15.10 -17.09
CA ASP A 206 -24.37 15.27 -17.40
C ASP A 206 -25.06 13.92 -17.70
N GLN A 207 -24.36 12.96 -18.34
CA GLN A 207 -24.90 11.63 -18.65
C GLN A 207 -24.90 10.66 -17.45
N LEU A 208 -23.95 10.85 -16.51
CA LEU A 208 -23.86 10.07 -15.27
C LEU A 208 -24.84 10.53 -14.20
N GLY A 209 -25.18 11.82 -14.16
CA GLY A 209 -26.24 12.35 -13.31
C GLY A 209 -27.61 11.69 -13.59
N GLU A 210 -27.94 11.48 -14.86
CA GLU A 210 -29.14 10.73 -15.26
C GLU A 210 -29.04 9.21 -14.99
N SER A 211 -27.82 8.69 -14.85
CA SER A 211 -27.55 7.25 -14.71
C SER A 211 -27.96 6.66 -13.36
N PHE A 212 -28.15 7.49 -12.32
CA PHE A 212 -28.68 7.01 -11.04
C PHE A 212 -30.16 6.58 -11.13
N SER A 213 -30.87 7.00 -12.19
CA SER A 213 -32.31 6.76 -12.34
C SER A 213 -32.64 5.40 -12.98
N HIS A 214 -31.72 4.78 -13.74
CA HIS A 214 -31.93 3.49 -14.43
C HIS A 214 -30.71 2.56 -14.31
N PRO A 215 -30.60 1.72 -13.27
CA PRO A 215 -29.41 0.90 -12.99
C PRO A 215 -29.16 -0.23 -14.01
N ARG A 216 -30.14 -0.58 -14.86
CA ARG A 216 -29.98 -1.63 -15.89
C ARG A 216 -29.06 -1.23 -17.05
N ASP A 217 -28.95 0.06 -17.36
CA ASP A 217 -28.16 0.55 -18.50
C ASP A 217 -26.74 1.00 -18.13
N PHE A 218 -26.38 0.88 -16.84
CA PHE A 218 -25.10 1.36 -16.32
C PHE A 218 -23.87 0.75 -17.04
N PRO A 219 -23.79 -0.59 -17.27
CA PRO A 219 -22.62 -1.18 -17.94
C PRO A 219 -22.46 -0.71 -19.39
N GLY A 220 -23.55 -0.62 -20.16
CA GLY A 220 -23.51 -0.20 -21.56
C GLY A 220 -23.18 1.28 -21.76
N ARG A 221 -23.57 2.14 -20.80
CA ARG A 221 -23.17 3.55 -20.78
C ARG A 221 -21.72 3.72 -20.33
N LEU A 222 -21.26 2.92 -19.37
CA LEU A 222 -19.87 2.90 -18.92
C LEU A 222 -18.92 2.49 -20.06
N ALA A 223 -19.25 1.43 -20.81
CA ALA A 223 -18.45 0.99 -21.96
C ALA A 223 -18.30 2.10 -23.02
N ARG A 224 -19.38 2.83 -23.33
CA ARG A 224 -19.32 3.99 -24.24
C ARG A 224 -18.44 5.12 -23.70
N ALA A 225 -18.53 5.40 -22.41
CA ALA A 225 -17.69 6.41 -21.75
C ALA A 225 -16.20 6.03 -21.76
N VAL A 226 -15.89 4.76 -21.52
CA VAL A 226 -14.52 4.22 -21.55
C VAL A 226 -13.96 4.28 -22.97
N SER A 227 -14.75 3.85 -23.97
CA SER A 227 -14.35 3.91 -25.39
C SER A 227 -14.05 5.34 -25.84
N ALA A 228 -14.85 6.33 -25.39
CA ALA A 228 -14.60 7.74 -25.69
C ALA A 228 -13.29 8.29 -25.06
N GLN A 229 -12.76 7.62 -24.03
CA GLN A 229 -11.49 7.97 -23.38
C GLN A 229 -10.37 6.94 -23.64
N ALA A 230 -10.52 6.08 -24.66
CA ALA A 230 -9.57 5.02 -24.95
C ALA A 230 -8.14 5.55 -25.14
N ASP A 231 -7.95 6.70 -25.81
CA ASP A 231 -6.63 7.30 -26.04
C ASP A 231 -5.90 7.63 -24.73
N PHE A 232 -6.63 8.11 -23.72
CA PHE A 232 -6.08 8.38 -22.39
C PHE A 232 -5.63 7.09 -21.71
N PHE A 233 -6.49 6.06 -21.71
CA PHE A 233 -6.17 4.78 -21.08
C PHE A 233 -5.04 4.04 -21.80
N MET A 234 -4.98 4.09 -23.13
CA MET A 234 -3.89 3.54 -23.93
C MET A 234 -2.56 4.21 -23.58
N THR A 235 -2.54 5.54 -23.50
CA THR A 235 -1.33 6.29 -23.11
C THR A 235 -0.94 5.96 -21.67
N TYR A 236 -1.91 5.89 -20.75
CA TYR A 236 -1.68 5.53 -19.35
C TYR A 236 -1.07 4.13 -19.19
N ILE A 237 -1.62 3.12 -19.88
CA ILE A 237 -1.12 1.74 -19.85
C ILE A 237 0.26 1.67 -20.49
N LEU A 238 0.49 2.34 -21.63
CA LEU A 238 1.77 2.34 -22.30
C LEU A 238 2.86 2.98 -21.44
N THR A 239 2.59 4.16 -20.87
CA THR A 239 3.53 4.88 -20.01
C THR A 239 3.80 4.11 -18.72
N ASN A 240 2.77 3.74 -17.94
CA ASN A 240 2.99 3.07 -16.66
C ASN A 240 3.38 1.60 -16.80
N GLY A 241 2.94 0.92 -17.86
CA GLY A 241 3.35 -0.44 -18.19
C GLY A 241 4.81 -0.48 -18.61
N LEU A 242 5.16 0.13 -19.74
CA LEU A 242 6.54 0.05 -20.25
C LEU A 242 7.54 0.75 -19.33
N SER A 243 7.28 2.01 -18.95
CA SER A 243 8.21 2.77 -18.12
C SER A 243 8.20 2.29 -16.67
N GLY A 244 7.01 2.04 -16.10
CA GLY A 244 6.88 1.63 -14.70
C GLY A 244 7.45 0.24 -14.41
N PHE A 245 7.21 -0.77 -15.26
CA PHE A 245 7.84 -2.08 -15.08
C PHE A 245 9.35 -2.03 -15.30
N SER A 246 9.84 -1.27 -16.28
CA SER A 246 11.27 -1.10 -16.50
C SER A 246 11.97 -0.46 -15.31
N LEU A 247 11.38 0.60 -14.74
CA LEU A 247 11.89 1.25 -13.53
C LEU A 247 11.85 0.32 -12.31
N GLU A 248 10.84 -0.56 -12.23
CA GLU A 248 10.72 -1.50 -11.12
C GLU A 248 11.69 -2.68 -11.21
N ILE A 249 12.08 -3.09 -12.43
CA ILE A 249 13.17 -4.06 -12.62
C ILE A 249 14.51 -3.42 -12.26
N LEU A 250 14.72 -2.16 -12.65
CA LEU A 250 15.94 -1.41 -12.33
C LEU A 250 16.11 -1.16 -10.82
N GLN A 251 15.00 -1.04 -10.07
CA GLN A 251 15.00 -0.79 -8.63
C GLN A 251 15.99 0.33 -8.19
N PRO A 252 15.92 1.54 -8.78
CA PRO A 252 16.94 2.56 -8.60
C PRO A 252 17.14 2.97 -7.14
N GLY A 253 16.05 3.05 -6.36
CA GLY A 253 16.13 3.39 -4.93
C GLY A 253 16.92 2.38 -4.10
N LEU A 254 16.78 1.08 -4.41
CA LEU A 254 17.51 0.01 -3.72
C LEU A 254 18.99 0.00 -4.15
N LEU A 255 19.27 0.21 -5.43
CA LEU A 255 20.64 0.34 -5.94
C LEU A 255 21.36 1.55 -5.35
N MET A 256 20.69 2.70 -5.26
CA MET A 256 21.25 3.90 -4.62
C MET A 256 21.51 3.64 -3.14
N TRP A 257 20.58 3.01 -2.42
CA TRP A 257 20.78 2.68 -1.01
C TRP A 257 21.93 1.70 -0.78
N ASP A 258 22.02 0.64 -1.59
CA ASP A 258 23.14 -0.32 -1.51
C ASP A 258 24.48 0.36 -1.84
N SER A 259 24.50 1.25 -2.83
CA SER A 259 25.70 2.02 -3.19
C SER A 259 26.13 2.94 -2.05
N VAL A 260 25.20 3.65 -1.41
CA VAL A 260 25.47 4.50 -0.24
C VAL A 260 25.93 3.66 0.95
N LYS A 261 25.27 2.53 1.25
CA LYS A 261 25.64 1.65 2.34
C LYS A 261 27.01 0.99 2.13
N SER A 262 27.32 0.59 0.89
CA SER A 262 28.62 0.05 0.54
C SER A 262 29.73 1.11 0.62
N CYS A 263 29.40 2.38 0.35
CA CYS A 263 30.34 3.50 0.49
C CYS A 263 30.62 3.83 1.97
N VAL A 264 29.60 3.79 2.83
CA VAL A 264 29.68 4.28 4.22
C VAL A 264 29.92 3.18 5.27
N LEU A 265 29.36 1.97 5.13
CA LEU A 265 29.17 1.05 6.26
C LEU A 265 29.80 -0.36 6.14
N GLU A 266 30.10 -0.88 4.94
CA GLU A 266 30.44 -2.32 4.78
C GLU A 266 31.66 -2.59 3.89
N ARG A 267 32.84 -2.14 4.32
CA ARG A 267 34.12 -2.64 3.77
C ARG A 267 34.47 -3.98 4.46
N GLY A 268 33.77 -5.07 4.16
CA GLY A 268 34.25 -6.44 4.49
C GLY A 268 33.30 -7.48 5.09
N LYS A 269 31.98 -7.24 5.23
CA LYS A 269 31.04 -8.29 5.67
C LYS A 269 30.42 -9.03 4.47
N LYS A 270 30.29 -10.37 4.58
CA LYS A 270 29.62 -11.24 3.59
C LYS A 270 28.26 -10.65 3.19
N LYS A 271 28.15 -10.17 1.96
CA LYS A 271 26.88 -9.74 1.35
C LYS A 271 25.94 -10.95 1.36
N ARG A 272 24.92 -10.94 2.22
CA ARG A 272 23.75 -11.78 1.98
C ARG A 272 22.91 -11.00 0.97
N PRO A 273 22.75 -11.47 -0.27
CA PRO A 273 21.82 -10.84 -1.19
C PRO A 273 20.42 -11.05 -0.62
N TYR A 274 19.94 -10.08 0.14
CA TYR A 274 18.52 -10.01 0.46
C TYR A 274 17.84 -9.64 -0.85
N LEU A 275 17.33 -10.65 -1.55
CA LEU A 275 16.36 -10.45 -2.62
C LEU A 275 15.16 -9.76 -1.99
N TYR A 276 15.04 -8.45 -2.21
CA TYR A 276 13.85 -7.73 -1.82
C TYR A 276 12.69 -8.33 -2.61
N SER A 277 11.69 -8.79 -1.89
CA SER A 277 10.47 -9.33 -2.48
C SER A 277 9.83 -8.26 -3.36
N LEU A 278 9.38 -8.65 -4.56
CA LEU A 278 8.62 -7.78 -5.46
C LEU A 278 7.49 -7.10 -4.67
N PRO A 279 7.29 -5.78 -4.80
CA PRO A 279 6.23 -5.09 -4.08
C PRO A 279 4.86 -5.44 -4.66
N TYR A 280 4.33 -6.57 -4.20
CA TYR A 280 3.04 -7.12 -4.60
C TYR A 280 1.90 -6.11 -4.45
N HIS A 281 1.93 -5.30 -3.40
CA HIS A 281 0.93 -4.29 -3.08
C HIS A 281 0.82 -3.15 -4.10
N ARG A 282 1.81 -2.96 -4.98
CA ARG A 282 1.80 -1.93 -6.02
C ARG A 282 1.56 -2.50 -7.40
N ILE A 283 2.20 -3.64 -7.69
CA ILE A 283 2.16 -4.27 -9.02
C ILE A 283 0.80 -4.93 -9.27
N ILE A 284 0.29 -5.73 -8.32
CA ILE A 284 -0.95 -6.49 -8.53
C ILE A 284 -2.15 -5.56 -8.76
N PRO A 285 -2.39 -4.50 -7.97
CA PRO A 285 -3.51 -3.59 -8.21
C PRO A 285 -3.46 -2.90 -9.57
N PHE A 286 -2.26 -2.55 -10.03
CA PHE A 286 -2.06 -1.92 -11.33
C PHE A 286 -2.37 -2.89 -12.47
N VAL A 287 -1.84 -4.12 -12.41
CA VAL A 287 -2.15 -5.16 -13.42
C VAL A 287 -3.65 -5.47 -13.43
N ALA A 288 -4.27 -5.60 -12.26
CA ALA A 288 -5.71 -5.82 -12.14
C ALA A 288 -6.53 -4.65 -12.75
N LEU A 289 -6.06 -3.41 -12.60
CA LEU A 289 -6.68 -2.25 -13.25
C LEU A 289 -6.54 -2.32 -14.77
N CYS A 290 -5.38 -2.70 -15.31
CA CYS A 290 -5.19 -2.87 -16.76
C CYS A 290 -6.12 -3.95 -17.33
N ILE A 291 -6.29 -5.07 -16.61
CA ILE A 291 -7.23 -6.13 -16.99
C ILE A 291 -8.67 -5.61 -16.96
N LEU A 292 -9.06 -4.83 -15.93
CA LEU A 292 -10.38 -4.22 -15.85
C LEU A 292 -10.63 -3.30 -17.05
N ILE A 293 -9.68 -2.42 -17.38
CA ILE A 293 -9.79 -1.50 -18.52
C ILE A 293 -9.89 -2.28 -19.84
N GLY A 294 -9.16 -3.39 -20.00
CA GLY A 294 -9.24 -4.21 -21.21
C GLY A 294 -10.52 -5.03 -21.34
N MET A 295 -11.23 -5.30 -20.25
CA MET A 295 -12.51 -6.03 -20.26
C MET A 295 -13.72 -5.13 -20.51
N VAL A 296 -13.64 -3.85 -20.15
CA VAL A 296 -14.75 -2.87 -20.27
C VAL A 296 -14.70 -2.19 -21.63
#